data_AF-A0A7C3BDJ7-F1
#
_entry.id   AF-A0A7C3BDJ7-F1
#
_cell.length_a   1.000
_cell.length_b   1.000
_cell.length_c   1.000
_cell.angle_alpha   90.00
_cell.angle_beta   90.00
_cell.angle_gamma   90.00
#
_symmetry.space_group_name_H-M   'P 1'
#
loop_
_entity.id
_entity.type
_entity.pdbx_description
1 polymer ?
#
loop_
_entity_poly.entity_id
_entity_poly.type
_entity_poly.pdbx_seq_one_letter_code
_entity_poly.pdbx_strand_id
1 'polypeptide(L)'
;MPAQEGLKERVMATLDTLPEEALEEVAMFLEYLEYKLGRHSPHETPYKPVSLGGLWEGATITEEDIAEIRREIWGHFGEREL
;
A
#
# COMPACT_ATOMS: atom_id res chain seq x y z
N MET A 1 -16.23 3.37 28.04
CA MET A 1 -15.49 2.31 27.31
C MET A 1 -15.98 0.88 27.65
N PRO A 2 -17.29 0.56 27.77
CA PRO A 2 -17.71 -0.80 28.16
C PRO A 2 -17.79 -1.82 26.99
N ALA A 3 -17.91 -1.34 25.75
CA ALA A 3 -18.10 -2.21 24.59
C ALA A 3 -16.84 -3.02 24.23
N GLN A 4 -15.65 -2.52 24.59
CA GLN A 4 -14.37 -3.12 24.22
C GLN A 4 -13.98 -4.25 25.19
N GLU A 5 -14.34 -4.13 26.48
CA GLU A 5 -14.14 -5.16 27.50
C GLU A 5 -15.00 -6.41 27.20
N GLY A 6 -16.29 -6.23 26.92
CA GLY A 6 -17.18 -7.36 26.59
C GLY A 6 -16.83 -8.07 25.27
N LEU A 7 -16.18 -7.37 24.32
CA LEU A 7 -15.69 -7.99 23.10
C LEU A 7 -14.46 -8.87 23.38
N LYS A 8 -13.50 -8.36 24.18
CA LYS A 8 -12.28 -9.09 24.53
C LYS A 8 -12.59 -10.38 25.29
N GLU A 9 -13.51 -10.32 26.25
CA GLU A 9 -13.95 -11.48 27.02
C GLU A 9 -14.60 -12.55 26.13
N ARG A 10 -15.43 -12.14 25.17
CA ARG A 10 -16.04 -13.07 24.21
C ARG A 10 -15.01 -13.75 23.32
N VAL A 11 -14.00 -13.00 22.86
CA VAL A 11 -12.90 -13.57 22.06
C VAL A 11 -12.14 -14.61 22.87
N MET A 12 -11.74 -14.29 24.11
CA MET A 12 -11.04 -15.24 24.99
C MET A 12 -11.85 -16.52 25.22
N ALA A 13 -13.13 -16.39 25.58
CA ALA A 13 -14.00 -17.54 25.78
C ALA A 13 -14.16 -18.42 24.53
N THR A 14 -14.06 -17.83 23.33
CA THR A 14 -14.11 -18.59 22.06
C THR A 14 -12.81 -19.35 21.83
N LEU A 15 -11.65 -18.73 22.09
CA LEU A 15 -10.34 -19.37 21.96
C LEU A 15 -10.21 -20.61 22.84
N ASP A 16 -10.73 -20.57 24.08
CA ASP A 16 -10.67 -21.70 25.01
C ASP A 16 -11.47 -22.94 24.53
N THR A 17 -12.38 -22.77 23.56
CA THR A 17 -13.23 -23.84 23.04
C THR A 17 -12.75 -24.42 21.71
N LEU A 18 -11.73 -23.83 21.09
CA LEU A 18 -11.22 -24.26 19.80
C LEU A 18 -10.26 -25.46 19.93
N PRO A 19 -10.26 -26.38 18.95
CA PRO A 19 -9.27 -27.45 18.87
C PRO A 19 -7.89 -26.88 18.52
N GLU A 20 -6.82 -27.63 18.84
CA GLU A 20 -5.42 -27.18 18.72
C GLU A 20 -5.06 -26.78 17.28
N GLU A 21 -5.58 -27.49 16.29
CA GLU A 21 -5.34 -27.21 14.87
C GLU A 21 -5.91 -25.85 14.44
N ALA A 22 -7.05 -25.45 15.03
CA ALA A 22 -7.66 -24.14 14.76
C ALA A 22 -6.93 -23.00 15.49
N LEU A 23 -6.25 -23.30 16.61
CA LEU A 23 -5.47 -22.29 17.35
C LEU A 23 -4.24 -21.84 16.55
N GLU A 24 -3.62 -22.73 15.77
CA GLU A 24 -2.52 -22.36 14.87
C GLU A 24 -2.98 -21.34 13.81
N GLU A 25 -4.14 -21.56 13.19
CA GLU A 25 -4.72 -20.62 12.22
C GLU A 25 -5.03 -19.26 12.84
N VAL A 26 -5.56 -19.27 14.07
CA VAL A 26 -5.85 -18.03 14.80
C VAL A 26 -4.56 -17.29 15.17
N ALA A 27 -3.50 -17.99 15.58
CA ALA A 27 -2.21 -17.39 15.85
C ALA A 27 -1.64 -16.67 14.62
N MET A 28 -1.64 -17.33 13.45
CA MET A 28 -1.23 -16.71 12.18
C MET A 28 -2.06 -15.47 11.84
N PHE A 29 -3.37 -15.53 12.10
CA PHE A 29 -4.26 -14.39 11.84
C PHE A 29 -3.98 -13.21 12.78
N LEU A 30 -3.70 -13.46 14.05
CA LEU A 30 -3.32 -12.43 15.01
C LEU A 30 -1.98 -11.77 14.65
N GLU A 31 -0.98 -12.56 14.26
CA GLU A 31 0.30 -12.05 13.75
C GLU A 31 0.11 -11.17 12.51
N TYR A 32 -0.76 -11.58 11.58
CA TYR A 32 -1.14 -10.76 10.44
C TYR A 32 -1.80 -9.45 10.85
N LEU A 33 -2.70 -9.47 11.84
CA LEU A 33 -3.34 -8.25 12.34
C LEU A 33 -2.34 -7.30 13.00
N GLU A 34 -1.40 -7.81 13.78
CA GLU A 34 -0.32 -7.00 14.37
C GLU A 34 0.56 -6.37 13.29
N TYR A 35 0.97 -7.17 12.30
CA TYR A 35 1.71 -6.67 11.14
C TYR A 35 0.93 -5.59 10.37
N LYS A 36 -0.35 -5.86 10.11
CA LYS A 36 -1.23 -4.97 9.35
C LYS A 36 -1.43 -3.65 10.09
N LEU A 37 -1.82 -3.70 11.36
CA LEU A 37 -2.06 -2.52 12.20
C LEU A 37 -0.78 -1.77 12.52
N GLY A 38 0.34 -2.48 12.72
CA GLY A 38 1.67 -1.89 12.93
C GLY A 38 2.24 -1.19 11.68
N ARG A 39 1.83 -1.61 10.48
CA ARG A 39 2.15 -0.92 9.21
C ARG A 39 1.11 0.10 8.77
N HIS A 40 -0.03 0.20 9.46
CA HIS A 40 -1.06 1.21 9.19
C HIS A 40 -0.80 2.53 9.92
N SER A 41 0.45 3.00 9.91
CA SER A 41 0.67 4.43 9.73
C SER A 41 0.75 4.66 8.22
N PRO A 42 -0.35 5.01 7.52
CA PRO A 42 -0.41 5.10 6.06
C PRO A 42 0.55 6.16 5.43
N HIS A 43 1.44 6.75 6.22
CA HIS A 43 2.33 7.84 5.85
C HIS A 43 3.82 7.59 6.13
N GLU A 44 4.21 6.42 6.65
CA GLU A 44 5.63 6.14 6.93
C GLU A 44 6.25 5.22 5.89
N THR A 45 6.27 5.65 4.62
CA THR A 45 7.39 5.27 3.78
C THR A 45 8.64 5.96 4.33
N PRO A 46 9.81 5.30 4.40
CA PRO A 46 11.06 5.97 4.81
C PRO A 46 11.41 7.13 3.88
N TYR A 47 10.83 7.13 2.68
CA TYR A 47 10.85 8.23 1.75
C TYR A 47 9.86 9.32 2.15
N LYS A 48 10.39 10.47 2.58
CA LYS A 48 9.67 11.74 2.66
C LYS A 48 9.97 12.54 1.38
N PRO A 49 9.07 12.56 0.38
CA PRO A 49 9.29 13.37 -0.81
C PRO A 49 9.41 14.84 -0.40
N VAL A 50 10.51 15.47 -0.80
CA VAL A 50 10.68 16.92 -0.69
C VAL A 50 10.00 17.55 -1.91
N SER A 51 9.09 18.51 -1.70
CA SER A 51 8.52 19.25 -2.82
C SER A 51 9.62 20.13 -3.43
N LEU A 52 10.08 19.79 -4.62
CA LEU A 52 11.12 20.55 -5.33
C LEU A 52 10.66 21.93 -5.82
N GLY A 53 9.41 22.34 -5.53
CA GLY A 53 8.84 23.58 -6.02
C GLY A 53 8.71 23.54 -7.54
N GLY A 54 7.62 22.92 -8.02
CA GLY A 54 7.20 22.86 -9.43
C GLY A 54 8.32 23.05 -10.47
N LEU A 55 9.03 21.99 -10.84
CA LEU A 55 10.04 22.00 -11.93
C LEU A 55 9.50 22.57 -13.25
N TRP A 56 8.18 22.63 -13.39
CA TRP A 56 7.43 23.08 -14.55
C TRP A 56 6.73 24.43 -14.33
N GLU A 57 7.05 25.15 -13.25
CA GLU A 57 6.47 26.47 -12.98
C GLU A 57 6.85 27.44 -14.11
N GLY A 58 5.84 27.99 -14.78
CA GLY A 58 6.01 28.88 -15.94
C GLY A 58 6.27 28.18 -17.28
N ALA A 59 6.39 26.85 -17.30
CA ALA A 59 6.48 26.11 -18.56
C ALA A 59 5.10 26.01 -19.21
N THR A 60 5.02 26.37 -20.49
CA THR A 60 3.84 26.08 -21.33
C THR A 60 4.18 24.88 -22.19
N ILE A 61 3.57 23.75 -21.89
CA ILE A 61 3.71 22.52 -22.69
C ILE A 61 2.55 22.51 -23.68
N THR A 62 2.86 22.52 -24.97
CA THR A 62 1.87 22.48 -26.05
C THR A 62 1.56 21.04 -26.48
N GLU A 63 0.48 20.87 -27.25
CA GLU A 63 0.14 19.57 -27.84
C GLU A 63 1.21 19.11 -28.83
N GLU A 64 1.84 20.05 -29.54
CA GLU A 64 2.94 19.80 -30.46
C GLU A 64 4.16 19.23 -29.72
N ASP A 65 4.53 19.81 -28.58
CA ASP A 65 5.64 19.33 -27.73
C ASP A 65 5.40 17.89 -27.27
N ILE A 66 4.17 17.59 -26.83
CA ILE A 66 3.78 16.24 -26.40
C ILE A 66 3.83 15.26 -27.58
N ALA A 67 3.35 15.67 -28.75
CA ALA A 67 3.32 14.85 -29.95
C ALA A 67 4.73 14.54 -30.47
N GLU A 68 5.65 15.50 -30.40
CA GLU A 68 7.05 15.33 -30.76
C GLU A 68 7.74 14.32 -29.84
N ILE A 69 7.66 14.53 -28.52
CA ILE A 69 8.26 13.62 -27.54
C ILE A 69 7.68 12.21 -27.67
N ARG A 70 6.36 12.06 -27.84
CA ARG A 70 5.77 10.72 -28.03
C ARG A 70 6.31 10.02 -29.27
N ARG A 71 6.52 10.75 -30.38
CA ARG A 71 7.13 10.19 -31.60
C ARG A 71 8.60 9.84 -31.38
N GLU A 72 9.35 10.67 -30.66
CA GLU A 72 10.76 10.39 -30.37
C GLU A 72 10.91 9.13 -29.52
N ILE A 73 10.18 9.04 -28.40
CA ILE A 73 10.36 7.92 -27.48
C ILE A 73 9.76 6.64 -28.07
N TRP A 74 8.53 6.69 -28.62
CA TRP A 74 7.82 5.49 -29.10
C TRP A 74 7.96 5.23 -30.60
N GLY A 75 8.59 6.10 -31.38
CA GLY A 75 8.67 5.97 -32.84
C GLY A 75 9.40 4.71 -33.31
N HIS A 76 10.33 4.21 -32.51
CA HIS A 76 11.10 2.98 -32.77
C HIS A 76 10.68 1.83 -31.85
N PHE A 77 9.60 1.99 -31.09
CA PHE A 77 9.14 0.99 -30.14
C PHE A 77 8.54 -0.20 -30.89
N GLY A 78 9.30 -1.30 -30.95
CA GLY A 78 8.93 -2.51 -31.70
C GLY A 78 9.73 -2.72 -32.99
N GLU A 79 10.60 -1.79 -33.39
CA GLU A 79 11.48 -1.93 -34.57
C GLU A 79 12.80 -2.68 -34.28
N ARG A 80 13.01 -3.15 -33.05
CA ARG A 80 14.04 -4.16 -32.79
C ARG A 80 13.55 -5.49 -33.36
N GLU A 81 13.94 -5.77 -34.61
CA GLU A 81 13.81 -7.10 -35.22
C GLU A 81 14.47 -8.15 -34.30
N LEU A 82 13.74 -9.22 -34.02
CA LEU A 82 14.22 -10.43 -33.36
C LEU A 82 15.11 -11.24 -34.32
#